data_AF-A0A292RSF0-F1
#
_entry.id   AF-A0A292RSF0-F1
#
_cell.length_a   1.000
_cell.length_b   1.000
_cell.length_c   1.000
_cell.angle_alpha   90.00
_cell.angle_beta   90.00
_cell.angle_gamma   90.00
#
_symmetry.space_group_name_H-M   'P 1'
#
loop_
_entity.id
_entity.type
_entity.pdbx_description
1 polymer ?
#
loop_
_entity_poly.entity_id
_entity_poly.type
_entity_poly.pdbx_seq_one_letter_code
_entity_poly.pdbx_strand_id
1 'polypeptide(L)' 'MLSINTNLGAFIVQSSLNVSTNGLNQAIERMSTGFKINHAKDNAANYSINTNLSSKLSSYEV' A
#
# COMPACT_ATOMS: atom_id res chain seq x y z
N MET A 1 32.72 14.13 -16.22
CA MET A 1 31.83 15.27 -16.52
C MET A 1 30.42 14.87 -16.11
N LEU A 2 30.11 14.97 -14.82
CA LEU A 2 28.78 14.66 -14.29
C LEU A 2 28.04 16.00 -14.12
N SER A 3 26.82 16.09 -14.63
CA SER A 3 25.79 17.02 -14.12
C SER A 3 25.74 18.46 -14.68
N ILE A 4 25.83 18.68 -16.01
CA ILE A 4 25.25 19.90 -16.60
C ILE A 4 23.72 19.77 -16.77
N ASN A 5 23.21 18.55 -17.02
CA ASN A 5 21.79 18.30 -17.32
C ASN A 5 21.06 17.42 -16.29
N THR A 6 21.72 16.99 -15.20
CA THR A 6 21.11 16.13 -14.18
C THR A 6 21.19 16.83 -12.83
N ASN A 7 20.10 17.50 -12.43
CA ASN A 7 20.00 18.10 -11.11
C ASN A 7 19.75 17.00 -10.07
N LEU A 8 20.83 16.52 -9.46
CA LEU A 8 20.79 15.47 -8.43
C LEU A 8 19.83 15.82 -7.28
N GLY A 9 19.75 17.11 -6.90
CA GLY A 9 18.80 17.58 -5.89
C GLY A 9 17.35 17.41 -6.32
N ALA A 10 17.02 17.77 -7.57
CA ALA A 10 15.69 17.55 -8.13
C ALA A 10 15.35 16.06 -8.25
N PHE A 11 16.33 15.20 -8.58
CA PHE A 11 16.13 13.76 -8.64
C PHE A 11 15.86 13.14 -7.26
N ILE A 12 16.58 13.57 -6.22
CA ILE A 12 16.34 13.14 -4.84
C ILE A 12 14.94 13.58 -4.38
N VAL A 13 14.58 14.86 -4.62
CA VAL A 13 13.24 15.37 -4.29
C VAL A 13 12.16 14.58 -5.04
N GLN A 14 12.36 14.31 -6.33
CA GLN A 14 11.42 13.53 -7.13
C GLN A 14 11.26 12.09 -6.63
N SER A 15 12.35 11.45 -6.19
CA SER A 15 12.31 10.12 -5.58
C SER A 15 11.56 10.15 -4.24
N SER A 16 11.83 11.13 -3.39
CA SER A 16 11.11 11.31 -2.12
C SER A 16 9.63 11.60 -2.33
N LEU A 17 9.29 12.42 -3.33
CA LEU A 17 7.89 12.66 -3.72
C LEU A 17 7.22 11.38 -4.20
N ASN A 18 7.91 10.54 -4.99
CA ASN A 18 7.36 9.26 -5.44
C ASN A 18 7.02 8.34 -4.25
N VAL A 19 7.91 8.24 -3.27
CA VAL A 19 7.66 7.49 -2.03
C VAL A 19 6.46 8.06 -1.27
N SER A 20 6.38 9.39 -1.11
CA SER A 20 5.24 10.05 -0.47
C SER A 20 3.92 9.83 -1.21
N THR A 21 3.92 9.87 -2.55
CA THR A 21 2.75 9.57 -3.37
C THR A 21 2.30 8.12 -3.19
N ASN A 22 3.23 7.16 -3.13
CA ASN A 22 2.90 5.75 -2.88
C ASN A 22 2.33 5.53 -1.48
N GLY A 23 2.85 6.23 -0.47
CA GLY A 23 2.30 6.21 0.89
C GLY A 23 0.90 6.82 0.96
N LEU A 24 0.69 7.95 0.28
CA LEU A 24 -0.61 8.61 0.18
C LEU A 24 -1.66 7.71 -0.50
N ASN A 25 -1.30 7.07 -1.61
CA ASN A 25 -2.21 6.15 -2.31
C ASN A 25 -2.66 4.99 -1.41
N GLN A 26 -1.75 4.40 -0.63
CA GLN A 26 -2.10 3.38 0.36
C GLN A 26 -3.01 3.92 1.48
N ALA A 27 -2.76 5.15 1.94
CA ALA A 27 -3.61 5.78 2.97
C ALA A 27 -5.03 6.04 2.44
N ILE A 28 -5.15 6.53 1.21
CA ILE A 28 -6.44 6.72 0.53
C ILE A 28 -7.15 5.38 0.38
N GLU A 29 -6.44 4.32 -0.01
CA GLU A 29 -7.02 3.00 -0.15
C GLU A 29 -7.59 2.47 1.17
N ARG A 30 -6.83 2.56 2.27
CA ARG A 30 -7.30 2.20 3.61
C ARG A 30 -8.47 3.06 4.08
N MET A 31 -8.48 4.35 3.71
CA MET A 31 -9.59 5.25 4.01
C MET A 31 -10.86 4.85 3.24
N SER A 32 -10.71 4.49 1.96
CA SER A 32 -11.83 4.13 1.09
C SER A 32 -12.44 2.77 1.43
N THR A 33 -11.62 1.79 1.82
CA THR A 33 -12.09 0.45 2.17
C THR A 33 -12.44 0.32 3.65
N GLY A 34 -11.91 1.20 4.50
CA GLY A 34 -12.00 1.11 5.96
C GLY A 34 -11.12 0.01 6.57
N PHE A 35 -10.42 -0.79 5.75
CA PHE A 35 -9.57 -1.88 6.21
C PHE A 35 -8.10 -1.47 6.26
N LYS A 36 -7.43 -1.86 7.34
CA LYS A 36 -5.98 -1.67 7.49
C LYS A 36 -5.16 -2.51 6.50
N ILE A 37 -5.67 -3.68 6.12
CA ILE A 37 -5.03 -4.63 5.19
C ILE A 37 -6.01 -4.83 4.04
N ASN A 38 -5.66 -4.32 2.87
CA ASN A 38 -6.52 -4.40 1.68
C ASN A 38 -6.04 -5.46 0.71
N HIS A 39 -4.72 -5.61 0.58
CA HIS A 39 -4.11 -6.58 -0.31
C HIS A 39 -3.24 -7.59 0.45
N ALA A 40 -3.11 -8.80 -0.11
CA ALA A 40 -2.17 -9.81 0.38
C ALA A 40 -0.71 -9.33 0.39
N LYS A 41 -0.34 -8.39 -0.50
CA LYS A 41 1.00 -7.78 -0.51
C LYS A 41 1.28 -6.90 0.71
N ASP A 42 0.25 -6.35 1.34
CA ASP A 42 0.39 -5.46 2.49
C ASP A 42 0.71 -6.27 3.76
N ASN A 43 0.05 -7.43 3.91
CA ASN A 43 0.33 -8.41 4.95
C ASN A 43 -0.31 -9.77 4.58
N ALA A 44 0.46 -10.66 3.96
CA ALA A 44 -0.06 -11.94 3.47
C ALA A 44 -0.62 -12.83 4.59
N ALA A 45 0.06 -12.89 5.74
CA ALA A 45 -0.36 -13.71 6.87
C ALA A 45 -1.73 -13.28 7.43
N ASN A 46 -1.88 -12.00 7.75
CA ASN A 46 -3.14 -11.48 8.28
C ASN A 46 -4.24 -11.45 7.23
N TYR A 47 -3.91 -11.22 5.95
CA TYR A 47 -4.87 -11.33 4.87
C TYR A 47 -5.45 -12.75 4.78
N SER A 48 -4.59 -13.78 4.79
CA SER A 48 -5.04 -15.18 4.81
C SER A 48 -5.90 -15.50 6.03
N ILE A 49 -5.53 -15.02 7.23
CA ILE A 49 -6.35 -15.23 8.43
C ILE A 49 -7.73 -14.59 8.27
N ASN A 50 -7.79 -13.35 7.77
CA ASN A 50 -9.04 -12.64 7.56
C ASN A 50 -9.93 -13.37 6.55
N THR A 51 -9.39 -13.77 5.39
CA THR A 51 -10.14 -14.54 4.38
C THR A 51 -10.68 -15.86 4.94
N ASN A 52 -9.87 -16.60 5.70
CA ASN A 52 -10.32 -17.85 6.34
C ASN A 52 -11.42 -17.60 7.37
N LEU A 53 -11.31 -16.53 8.17
CA LEU A 53 -12.31 -16.18 9.15
C LEU A 53 -13.63 -15.74 8.50
N SER A 54 -13.56 -14.87 7.47
CA SER A 54 -14.72 -14.47 6.69
C SER A 54 -15.41 -15.67 6.05
N SER A 55 -14.64 -16.61 5.47
CA SER A 55 -15.20 -17.83 4.89
C SER A 55 -15.90 -18.72 5.93
N LYS A 56 -15.33 -18.89 7.12
CA LYS A 56 -15.98 -19.62 8.22
C LYS A 56 -17.24 -18.92 8.70
N LEU A 57 -17.20 -17.59 8.84
CA LEU A 57 -18.35 -16.81 9.29
C LEU A 57 -19.51 -16.91 8.29
N SER A 58 -19.25 -16.70 7.00
CA SER A 58 -20.27 -16.86 5.95
C SER A 58 -20.83 -18.28 5.88
N SER A 59 -20.06 -19.29 6.27
CA SER A 59 -20.55 -20.67 6.38
C SER A 59 -21.45 -20.91 7.60
N TYR A 60 -21.37 -20.06 8.64
CA TYR A 60 -22.23 -20.15 9.82
C TYR A 60 -23.52 -19.33 9.69
N GLU A 61 -23.55 -18.35 8.79
CA GLU A 61 -24.74 -17.53 8.49
C GLU A 61 -25.68 -18.17 7.44
N VAL A 62 -25.45 -19.46 7.12
CA VAL A 62 -26.35 -20.31 6.32
C VAL A 62 -27.25 -21.15 7.21
#